data_AF-A0A9Q0QB56-F1
#
_entry.id   AF-A0A9Q0QB56-F1
#
_cell.length_a   1.000
_cell.length_b   1.000
_cell.length_c   1.000
_cell.angle_alpha   90.00
_cell.angle_beta   90.00
_cell.angle_gamma   90.00
#
_symmetry.space_group_name_H-M   'P 1'
#
loop_
_entity.id
_entity.type
_entity.pdbx_description
1 polymer ?
#
loop_
_entity_poly.entity_id
_entity_poly.type
_entity_poly.pdbx_seq_one_letter_code
_entity_poly.pdbx_strand_id
1 'polypeptide(L)' 'MAGLLPGESSHYGNSEGGLSRSSQDRPEEGGRWYFSRKEIEENSPSRRDSIDLKKETYLRKSYCTFLQDLGMRLKV' A
#
# COMPACT_ATOMS: atom_id res chain seq x y z
N MET A 1 32.84 -43.47 4.09
CA MET A 1 33.77 -43.02 5.14
C MET A 1 34.71 -41.98 4.55
N ALA A 2 35.16 -41.04 5.39
CA ALA A 2 35.86 -39.77 5.10
C ALA A 2 34.92 -38.66 4.61
N GLY A 3 34.77 -37.52 5.28
CA GLY A 3 35.39 -36.97 6.48
C GLY A 3 34.97 -35.49 6.56
N LEU A 4 34.48 -35.05 7.73
CA LEU A 4 34.23 -33.63 8.03
C LEU A 4 35.56 -32.97 8.42
N LEU A 5 35.85 -31.74 7.96
CA LEU A 5 36.47 -30.69 8.79
C LEU A 5 36.11 -29.26 8.29
N PRO A 6 36.18 -28.24 9.17
CA PRO A 6 35.56 -26.91 9.03
C PRO A 6 36.57 -25.75 8.84
N GLY A 7 36.04 -24.57 8.50
CA GLY A 7 36.79 -23.30 8.33
C GLY A 7 36.96 -23.00 6.84
N GLU A 8 36.79 -21.78 6.32
CA GLU A 8 37.32 -20.52 6.85
C GLU A 8 36.43 -19.33 6.43
N SER A 9 36.36 -18.35 7.33
CA SER A 9 35.71 -17.05 7.14
C SER A 9 36.38 -16.23 6.04
N SER A 10 35.60 -15.59 5.18
CA SER A 10 35.98 -14.27 4.64
C SER A 10 34.74 -13.40 4.45
N HIS A 11 34.56 -12.49 5.42
CA HIS A 11 33.86 -11.23 5.24
C HIS A 11 34.56 -10.45 4.12
N TYR A 12 33.93 -10.23 2.99
CA TYR A 12 34.23 -9.08 2.13
C TYR A 12 33.03 -8.74 1.25
N GLY A 13 32.64 -7.46 1.27
CA GLY A 13 32.01 -6.82 0.11
C GLY A 13 30.50 -6.65 0.15
N ASN A 14 30.07 -5.60 0.83
CA ASN A 14 28.81 -4.89 0.62
C ASN A 14 28.51 -4.70 -0.89
N SER A 15 27.36 -5.18 -1.37
CA SER A 15 26.74 -4.74 -2.62
C SER A 15 25.25 -4.57 -2.32
N GLU A 16 24.86 -3.31 -2.23
CA GLU A 16 23.56 -2.86 -1.77
C GLU A 16 22.44 -3.41 -2.67
N GLY A 17 21.70 -4.38 -2.11
CA GLY A 17 20.27 -4.60 -2.26
C GLY A 17 19.63 -4.30 -3.62
N GLY A 18 19.96 -5.07 -4.65
CA GLY A 18 19.01 -5.36 -5.71
C GLY A 18 17.97 -6.35 -5.22
N LEU A 19 16.82 -5.90 -4.71
CA LEU A 19 15.59 -6.70 -4.71
C LEU A 19 14.38 -5.76 -4.55
N SER A 20 13.64 -5.62 -5.65
CA SER A 20 12.20 -5.37 -5.62
C SER A 20 11.54 -6.51 -4.84
N ARG A 21 11.67 -6.48 -3.51
CA ARG A 21 10.90 -7.31 -2.62
C ARG A 21 9.54 -6.64 -2.49
N SER A 22 8.64 -7.02 -3.38
CA SER A 22 7.24 -7.17 -3.01
C SER A 22 7.21 -8.18 -1.86
N SER A 23 7.45 -7.66 -0.66
CA SER A 23 7.35 -8.37 0.60
C SER A 23 6.39 -7.59 1.44
N GLN A 24 5.14 -7.53 0.98
CA GLN A 24 4.06 -7.49 1.93
C GLN A 24 3.60 -8.93 2.10
N ASP A 25 4.00 -9.41 3.26
CA ASP A 25 3.55 -10.59 3.96
C ASP A 25 2.04 -10.81 3.77
N ARG A 26 1.64 -12.07 3.95
CA ARG A 26 0.32 -12.65 3.79
C ARG A 26 -0.79 -11.63 4.09
N PRO A 27 -1.84 -11.55 3.26
CA PRO A 27 -2.92 -10.64 3.53
C PRO A 27 -3.67 -11.10 4.78
N GLU A 28 -3.26 -10.59 5.94
CA GLU A 28 -4.16 -10.40 7.07
C GLU A 28 -5.39 -9.70 6.52
N GLU A 29 -6.57 -10.26 6.74
CA GLU A 29 -7.83 -9.80 6.12
C GLU A 29 -8.10 -8.30 6.35
N GLY A 30 -7.51 -7.70 7.40
CA GLY A 30 -7.55 -6.27 7.67
C GLY A 30 -6.58 -5.41 6.85
N GLY A 31 -5.42 -5.93 6.45
CA GLY A 31 -4.37 -5.15 5.78
C GLY A 31 -4.72 -4.69 4.36
N ARG A 32 -5.78 -5.25 3.76
CA ARG A 32 -6.18 -4.97 2.37
C ARG A 32 -6.86 -3.60 2.18
N TRP A 33 -7.34 -2.99 3.26
CA TRP A 33 -8.10 -1.73 3.21
C TRP A 33 -7.37 -0.53 3.81
N TYR A 34 -6.23 -0.75 4.44
CA TYR A 34 -5.40 0.32 4.99
C TYR A 34 -4.24 0.61 4.05
N PHE A 35 -4.06 1.89 3.75
CA PHE A 35 -3.04 2.38 2.84
C PHE A 35 -2.20 3.42 3.56
N SER A 36 -0.92 3.50 3.22
CA SER A 36 -0.06 4.58 3.70
C SER A 36 -0.52 5.92 3.16
N ARG A 37 -0.11 7.01 3.84
CA ARG A 37 -0.37 8.38 3.37
C ARG A 37 0.11 8.60 1.93
N LYS A 38 1.30 8.10 1.61
CA LYS A 38 1.91 8.23 0.28
C LYS A 38 1.07 7.52 -0.79
N GLU A 39 0.54 6.33 -0.49
CA GLU A 39 -0.34 5.63 -1.42
C GLU A 39 -1.63 6.40 -1.69
N ILE A 40 -2.22 7.00 -0.65
CA ILE A 40 -3.46 7.78 -0.75
C ILE A 40 -3.24 9.10 -1.51
N GLU A 41 -2.16 9.82 -1.20
CA GLU A 41 -1.91 11.17 -1.72
C GLU A 41 -1.28 11.15 -3.12
N GLU A 42 -0.37 10.20 -3.40
CA GLU A 42 0.45 10.19 -4.62
C GLU A 42 0.11 9.05 -5.59
N ASN A 43 -0.48 7.95 -5.11
CA ASN A 43 -0.67 6.72 -5.92
C ASN A 43 -2.12 6.22 -5.97
N SER A 44 -3.10 7.07 -5.62
CA SER A 44 -4.51 6.70 -5.76
C SER A 44 -4.86 6.45 -7.24
N PRO A 45 -5.85 5.59 -7.55
CA PRO A 45 -6.31 5.37 -8.93
C PRO A 45 -6.66 6.68 -9.65
N SER A 46 -7.28 7.63 -8.95
CA SER A 46 -7.67 8.95 -9.47
C SER A 46 -6.48 9.78 -9.99
N ARG A 47 -5.25 9.54 -9.49
CA ARG A 47 -4.04 10.20 -10.00
C ARG A 47 -3.81 9.88 -11.47
N ARG A 48 -4.12 8.65 -11.89
CA ARG A 48 -3.97 8.17 -13.27
C ARG A 48 -4.89 8.95 -14.24
N ASP A 49 -5.99 9.46 -13.72
CA ASP A 49 -6.97 10.27 -14.44
C ASP A 49 -6.72 11.78 -14.28
N SER A 50 -5.55 12.18 -13.78
CA SER A 50 -5.17 13.59 -13.56
C SER A 50 -6.11 14.38 -12.62
N ILE A 51 -6.85 13.69 -11.76
CA ILE A 51 -7.61 14.33 -10.67
C ILE A 51 -6.61 14.66 -9.57
N ASP A 52 -6.53 15.89 -9.05
CA ASP A 52 -5.62 16.30 -7.97
C ASP A 52 -6.12 15.87 -6.57
N LEU A 53 -5.28 15.93 -5.53
CA LEU A 53 -5.65 15.45 -4.17
C LEU A 53 -6.85 16.24 -3.63
N LYS A 54 -6.91 17.53 -3.93
CA LYS A 54 -7.97 18.43 -3.49
C LYS A 54 -9.32 18.07 -4.14
N LYS A 55 -9.35 17.87 -5.45
CA LYS A 55 -10.56 17.47 -6.19
C LYS A 55 -11.01 16.08 -5.78
N GLU A 56 -10.09 15.12 -5.64
CA GLU A 56 -10.44 13.79 -5.15
C GLU A 56 -11.04 13.84 -3.74
N THR A 57 -10.45 14.62 -2.82
CA THR A 57 -10.98 14.83 -1.47
C THR A 57 -12.38 15.45 -1.49
N TYR A 58 -12.60 16.44 -2.36
CA TYR A 58 -13.91 17.06 -2.54
C TYR A 58 -14.94 16.06 -3.02
N LEU A 59 -14.61 15.24 -4.03
CA LEU A 59 -15.51 14.21 -4.57
C LEU A 59 -15.88 13.15 -3.53
N ARG A 60 -14.92 12.70 -2.70
CA ARG A 60 -15.22 11.77 -1.61
C ARG A 60 -16.20 12.39 -0.60
N LYS A 61 -15.97 13.65 -0.21
CA LYS A 61 -16.87 14.37 0.71
C LYS A 61 -18.27 14.56 0.11
N SER A 62 -18.36 15.02 -1.13
CA SER A 62 -19.66 15.27 -1.78
C SER A 62 -20.46 13.99 -1.98
N TYR A 63 -19.79 12.87 -2.29
CA TYR A 63 -20.43 11.56 -2.40
C TYR A 63 -21.00 11.09 -1.05
N CYS A 64 -20.24 11.23 0.04
CA CYS A 64 -20.74 10.90 1.38
C CYS A 64 -21.97 11.75 1.74
N THR A 65 -21.96 13.05 1.44
CA THR A 65 -23.13 13.92 1.65
C THR A 65 -24.32 13.50 0.80
N PHE A 66 -24.10 13.13 -0.47
CA PHE A 66 -25.16 12.62 -1.34
C PHE A 66 -25.79 11.35 -0.76
N LEU A 67 -24.98 10.38 -0.30
CA LEU A 67 -25.49 9.16 0.31
C LEU A 67 -26.27 9.44 1.60
N GLN A 68 -25.83 10.40 2.41
CA GLN A 68 -26.54 10.81 3.63
C GLN A 68 -27.92 11.39 3.29
N ASP A 69 -27.99 12.34 2.36
CA ASP A 69 -29.26 12.93 1.91
C ASP A 69 -30.19 11.87 1.31
N LEU A 70 -29.64 11.00 0.47
CA LEU A 70 -30.39 9.89 -0.11
C LEU A 70 -30.96 8.98 0.98
N GLY A 71 -30.17 8.64 2.00
CA GLY A 71 -30.61 7.82 3.13
C GLY A 71 -31.75 8.47 3.92
N MET A 72 -31.64 9.76 4.21
CA MET A 72 -32.70 10.53 4.88
C MET A 72 -34.01 10.52 4.10
N ARG A 73 -33.92 10.69 2.77
CA ARG A 73 -35.09 10.71 1.88
C ARG A 73 -35.75 9.34 1.75
N LEU A 74 -34.95 8.27 1.76
CA LEU A 74 -35.43 6.89 1.74
C LEU A 74 -35.90 6.38 3.11
N LYS A 75 -35.58 7.09 4.19
CA LYS A 75 -35.89 6.72 5.59
C LYS A 75 -35.30 5.36 5.98
N VAL A 76 -34.04 5.13 5.61
CA VAL A 76 -33.25 3.95 5.99
C VAL A 76 -32.47 4.17 7.29
#